data_AF-A0A497L938-F1
#
_entry.id   AF-A0A497L938-F1
#
_cell.length_a   1.000
_cell.length_b   1.000
_cell.length_c   1.000
_cell.angle_alpha   90.00
_cell.angle_beta   90.00
_cell.angle_gamma   90.00
#
_symmetry.space_group_name_H-M   'P 1'
#
loop_
_entity.id
_entity.type
_entity.pdbx_description
1 polymer ?
#
loop_
_entity_poly.entity_id
_entity_poly.type
_entity_poly.pdbx_seq_one_letter_code
_entity_poly.pdbx_strand_id
1 'polypeptide(L)'
;MGYHVNTLRLIRIEDEILELGFHERYPKKCFSYEIARTTGELGEDYPSDRAVELAKSWLEEFKKTGRIQALEEEQEVLEED
;
A
#
# COMPACT_ATOMS: atom_id res chain seq x y z
N MET A 1 -11.39 7.18 22.94
CA MET A 1 -10.18 6.51 22.45
C MET A 1 -10.13 6.76 20.95
N GLY A 2 -9.17 7.55 20.47
CA GLY A 2 -9.00 7.84 19.05
C GLY A 2 -7.93 6.95 18.46
N TYR A 3 -8.02 6.65 17.16
CA TYR A 3 -6.95 6.00 16.42
C TYR A 3 -5.70 6.89 16.36
N HIS A 4 -4.52 6.27 16.25
CA HIS A 4 -3.29 7.01 15.99
C HIS A 4 -3.42 7.80 14.68
N VAL A 5 -2.83 9.01 14.62
CA VAL A 5 -2.99 9.91 13.47
C VAL A 5 -2.53 9.27 12.16
N ASN A 6 -1.48 8.45 12.20
CA ASN A 6 -0.98 7.77 11.02
C ASN A 6 -1.88 6.61 10.58
N THR A 7 -2.56 5.93 11.51
CA THR A 7 -3.60 4.95 11.16
C THR A 7 -4.71 5.64 10.36
N LEU A 8 -5.18 6.81 10.83
CA LEU A 8 -6.21 7.57 10.13
C LEU A 8 -5.73 8.07 8.75
N ARG A 9 -4.46 8.43 8.62
CA ARG A 9 -3.87 8.83 7.33
C ARG A 9 -3.81 7.66 6.36
N LEU A 10 -3.36 6.48 6.82
CA LEU A 10 -3.26 5.29 5.98
C LEU A 10 -4.64 4.83 5.52
N ILE A 11 -5.65 4.83 6.40
CA ILE A 11 -7.04 4.50 6.04
C ILE A 11 -7.53 5.37 4.88
N ARG A 12 -7.32 6.70 4.95
CA ARG A 12 -7.74 7.61 3.87
C ARG A 12 -7.05 7.33 2.54
N ILE A 13 -5.75 6.99 2.58
CA ILE A 13 -5.00 6.64 1.38
C ILE A 13 -5.49 5.31 0.80
N GLU A 14 -5.78 4.33 1.67
CA GLU A 14 -6.33 3.04 1.28
C GLU A 14 -7.72 3.20 0.65
N ASP A 15 -8.63 3.93 1.28
CA ASP A 15 -9.94 4.23 0.70
C ASP A 15 -9.81 4.83 -0.72
N GLU A 16 -8.94 5.84 -0.88
CA GLU A 16 -8.74 6.50 -2.16
C GLU A 16 -8.16 5.56 -3.23
N ILE A 17 -7.17 4.73 -2.89
CA ILE A 17 -6.58 3.81 -3.88
C ILE A 17 -7.53 2.66 -4.24
N LEU A 18 -8.37 2.24 -3.30
CA LEU A 18 -9.42 1.25 -3.55
C LEU A 18 -10.48 1.81 -4.50
N GLU A 19 -10.91 3.06 -4.32
CA GLU A 19 -11.82 3.76 -5.24
C GLU A 19 -11.24 3.91 -6.66
N LEU A 20 -9.92 4.03 -6.79
CA LEU A 20 -9.22 4.07 -8.07
C LEU A 20 -9.08 2.69 -8.76
N GLY A 21 -9.53 1.61 -8.13
CA GLY A 21 -9.51 0.27 -8.72
C GLY A 21 -8.30 -0.58 -8.36
N PHE A 22 -7.63 -0.33 -7.23
CA PHE A 22 -6.48 -1.13 -6.78
C PHE A 22 -6.76 -2.65 -6.77
N HIS A 23 -7.92 -3.08 -6.28
CA HIS A 23 -8.27 -4.51 -6.23
C HIS A 23 -8.55 -5.13 -7.60
N GLU A 24 -8.92 -4.33 -8.60
CA GLU A 24 -9.08 -4.83 -9.97
C GLU A 24 -7.71 -5.14 -10.57
N ARG A 25 -6.71 -4.28 -10.29
CA ARG A 25 -5.34 -4.47 -10.76
C ARG A 25 -4.59 -5.54 -9.96
N TYR A 26 -4.77 -5.56 -8.64
CA TYR A 26 -4.04 -6.39 -7.69
C TYR A 26 -4.99 -7.22 -6.81
N PRO A 27 -5.74 -8.19 -7.37
CA PRO A 27 -6.81 -8.91 -6.65
C PRO A 27 -6.32 -9.77 -5.50
N LYS A 28 -5.03 -10.11 -5.46
CA LYS A 28 -4.42 -10.94 -4.41
C LYS A 28 -3.58 -10.14 -3.40
N LYS A 29 -3.51 -8.81 -3.53
CA LYS A 29 -2.73 -7.95 -2.65
C LYS A 29 -3.65 -7.11 -1.77
N CYS A 30 -3.19 -6.82 -0.55
CA CYS A 30 -3.84 -5.91 0.39
C CYS A 30 -2.94 -4.70 0.56
N PHE A 31 -3.42 -3.50 0.21
CA PHE A 31 -2.59 -2.31 0.11
C PHE A 31 -1.85 -2.00 1.42
N SER A 32 -2.56 -1.93 2.55
CA SER A 32 -1.96 -1.69 3.86
C SER A 32 -0.97 -2.77 4.29
N TYR A 33 -1.24 -4.05 3.98
CA TYR A 33 -0.29 -5.15 4.22
C TYR A 33 1.00 -4.98 3.42
N GLU A 34 0.89 -4.66 2.13
CA GLU A 34 2.06 -4.45 1.27
C GLU A 34 2.90 -3.28 1.77
N ILE A 35 2.29 -2.18 2.20
CA ILE A 35 2.99 -1.05 2.83
C ILE A 35 3.75 -1.50 4.08
N ALA A 36 3.09 -2.18 5.01
CA ALA A 36 3.72 -2.66 6.24
C ALA A 36 4.85 -3.65 5.95
N ARG A 37 4.68 -4.55 4.98
CA ARG A 37 5.72 -5.49 4.56
C ARG A 37 6.93 -4.76 3.97
N THR A 38 6.71 -3.80 3.07
CA THR A 38 7.80 -3.04 2.41
C THR A 38 8.55 -2.14 3.40
N THR A 39 7.87 -1.57 4.40
CA THR A 39 8.56 -0.77 5.43
C THR A 39 9.14 -1.58 6.57
N GLY A 40 8.82 -2.87 6.67
CA GLY A 40 9.27 -3.76 7.75
C GLY A 40 8.49 -3.57 9.05
N GLU A 41 7.25 -3.10 8.97
CA GLU A 41 6.36 -2.73 10.09
C GLU A 41 5.22 -3.76 10.29
N LEU A 42 5.39 -5.00 9.83
CA LEU A 42 4.43 -6.05 10.10
C LEU A 42 4.37 -6.36 11.60
N GLY A 43 3.18 -6.19 12.20
CA GLY A 43 2.96 -6.42 13.63
C GLY A 43 3.09 -5.17 14.50
N GLU A 44 3.38 -4.01 13.91
CA GLU A 44 3.39 -2.72 14.62
C GLU A 44 1.96 -2.24 14.93
N ASP A 45 1.79 -1.57 16.06
CA ASP A 45 0.49 -1.06 16.53
C ASP A 45 -0.11 0.01 15.62
N TYR A 46 0.76 0.77 14.94
CA TYR A 46 0.36 1.82 14.00
C TYR A 46 1.47 2.09 12.96
N PRO A 47 1.11 2.57 11.76
CA PRO A 47 2.09 2.91 10.74
C PRO A 47 2.96 4.10 11.15
N SER A 48 4.24 4.02 10.83
CA SER A 48 5.20 5.11 10.96
C SER A 48 4.93 6.21 9.92
N ASP A 49 5.58 7.36 10.09
CA ASP A 49 5.55 8.40 9.05
C ASP A 49 6.15 7.89 7.72
N ARG A 50 7.13 6.98 7.77
CA ARG A 50 7.72 6.36 6.58
C ARG A 50 6.70 5.50 5.83
N ALA A 51 5.90 4.70 6.54
CA ALA A 51 4.82 3.92 5.94
C ALA A 51 3.78 4.82 5.27
N VAL A 52 3.42 5.94 5.92
CA VAL A 52 2.48 6.91 5.35
C VAL A 52 3.05 7.58 4.09
N GLU A 53 4.33 7.99 4.09
CA GLU A 53 4.94 8.59 2.89
C GLU A 53 5.09 7.58 1.75
N LEU A 54 5.41 6.31 2.04
CA LEU A 54 5.42 5.26 1.03
C LEU A 54 4.02 5.07 0.42
N ALA A 55 2.99 5.00 1.26
CA ALA A 55 1.60 4.85 0.83
C ALA A 55 1.15 6.01 -0.08
N LYS A 56 1.52 7.26 0.27
CA LYS A 56 1.29 8.42 -0.59
C LYS A 56 2.00 8.30 -1.94
N SER A 57 3.26 7.87 -1.93
CA SER A 57 4.05 7.70 -3.16
C SER A 57 3.40 6.68 -4.10
N TRP A 58 2.95 5.54 -3.55
CA TRP A 58 2.27 4.49 -4.33
C TRP A 58 0.91 4.95 -4.85
N LEU A 59 0.13 5.70 -4.04
CA LEU A 59 -1.12 6.30 -4.50
C LEU A 59 -0.88 7.27 -5.68
N GLU A 60 0.13 8.14 -5.58
CA GLU A 60 0.47 9.09 -6.65
C GLU A 60 0.99 8.39 -7.92
N GLU A 61 1.73 7.31 -7.77
CA GLU A 61 2.14 6.46 -8.90
C GLU A 61 0.93 5.82 -9.57
N PHE A 62 0.06 5.18 -8.77
CA PHE A 62 -1.13 4.49 -9.26
C PHE A 62 -2.09 5.44 -9.99
N LYS A 63 -2.28 6.67 -9.47
CA LYS A 63 -3.05 7.72 -10.17
C LYS A 63 -2.50 8.06 -11.55
N LYS A 64 -1.17 8.02 -11.72
CA LYS A 64 -0.50 8.41 -12.98
C LYS A 64 -0.46 7.27 -13.99
N THR A 65 -0.28 6.04 -13.53
CA THR A 65 0.08 4.91 -14.39
C THR A 65 -0.93 3.77 -14.34
N GLY A 66 -1.82 3.74 -13.34
CA GLY A 66 -2.65 2.59 -13.00
C GLY A 66 -1.84 1.40 -12.45
N ARG A 67 -0.58 1.63 -12.06
CA ARG A 67 0.36 0.59 -11.61
C ARG A 67 1.20 1.09 -10.44
N ILE A 68 1.68 0.15 -9.64
CA ILE A 68 2.68 0.35 -8.59
C ILE A 68 3.84 -0.59 -8.90
N GLN A 69 4.95 -0.04 -9.37
CA GLN A 69 6.11 -0.81 -9.84
C GLN A 69 6.61 -1.82 -8.79
N ALA A 70 6.67 -1.40 -7.53
CA ALA A 70 7.10 -2.24 -6.42
C ALA A 70 6.24 -3.51 -6.23
N LEU A 71 4.99 -3.52 -6.71
CA LEU A 71 4.10 -4.68 -6.63
C LEU A 71 4.18 -5.60 -7.86
N GLU A 72 4.74 -5.10 -8.96
CA GLU A 72 4.90 -5.86 -10.22
C GLU A 72 6.22 -6.64 -10.24
N GLU A 73 7.31 -6.02 -9.78
CA GLU A 73 8.63 -6.65 -9.72
C GLU A 73 8.64 -7.93 -8.86
N GLU A 74 7.69 -8.05 -7.93
CA GLU A 74 7.51 -9.26 -7.12
C GLU A 74 6.73 -10.38 -7.82
N GLN A 75 5.87 -10.05 -8.79
CA GLN A 75 5.14 -11.08 -9.55
C GLN A 75 6.09 -11.84 -10.48
N GLU A 76 7.03 -11.15 -11.13
CA GLU A 76 8.00 -11.79 -12.03
C GLU A 76 8.89 -12.81 -11.30
N VAL A 77 9.24 -12.56 -10.03
CA VAL A 77 10.07 -13.49 -9.23
C VAL A 77 9.30 -14.76 -8.81
N LEU A 78 7.98 -14.71 -8.68
CA LEU A 78 7.16 -15.85 -8.23
C LEU A 78 6.65 -16.74 -9.39
N GLU A 79 6.75 -16.30 -10.64
CA GLU A 79 6.37 -17.10 -11.82
C GLU A 79 7.54 -17.91 -12.41
N GLU A 80 8.77 -17.76 -11.89
CA GLU A 80 9.97 -18.50 -12.31
C GLU A 80 10.32 -19.74 -11.45
N ASP A 81 9.49 -20.10 -10.45
CA ASP A 81 9.65 -21.30 -9.60
C ASP A 81 8.61 -22.42 -9.90
#